data_AF-A0AAA9SNK6-F1
#
_entry.id   AF-A0AAA9SNK6-F1
#
_cell.length_a   1.000
_cell.length_b   1.000
_cell.length_c   1.000
_cell.angle_alpha   90.00
_cell.angle_beta   90.00
_cell.angle_gamma   90.00
#
_symmetry.space_group_name_H-M   'P 1'
#
loop_
_entity.id
_entity.type
_entity.pdbx_description
1 polymer ?
#
loop_
_entity_poly.entity_id
_entity_poly.type
_entity_poly.pdbx_seq_one_letter_code
_entity_poly.pdbx_strand_id
1 'polypeptide(L)' 'MTNLDSILKSRDITLPTKVRLVKAMVFPVVMYGCESWTVKKAERRRIDAFDLWCWRRLLRVPWTA' A
#
# COMPACT_ATOMS: atom_id res chain seq x y z
N MET A 1 -12.29 -10.68 9.21
CA MET A 1 -11.28 -9.88 8.48
C MET A 1 -11.03 -10.51 7.12
N THR A 2 -11.49 -9.89 6.04
CA THR A 2 -11.18 -10.34 4.67
C THR A 2 -9.68 -10.15 4.41
N ASN A 3 -9.01 -11.20 3.93
CA ASN A 3 -7.55 -11.18 3.70
C ASN A 3 -7.22 -10.24 2.53
N LEU A 4 -6.78 -9.00 2.81
CA LEU A 4 -6.35 -8.03 1.79
C LEU A 4 -5.30 -8.60 0.82
N ASP A 5 -4.44 -9.51 1.30
CA ASP A 5 -3.45 -10.18 0.46
C ASP A 5 -4.09 -11.01 -0.66
N SER A 6 -5.24 -11.67 -0.42
CA SER A 6 -5.92 -12.45 -1.46
C SER A 6 -6.57 -11.54 -2.52
N ILE A 7 -7.14 -10.41 -2.10
CA ILE A 7 -7.74 -9.39 -2.97
C ILE A 7 -6.67 -8.74 -3.85
N LEU A 8 -5.52 -8.38 -3.28
CA LEU A 8 -4.41 -7.79 -4.02
C LEU A 8 -3.79 -8.79 -5.02
N LYS A 9 -3.78 -10.09 -4.70
CA LYS A 9 -3.27 -11.17 -5.57
C LYS A 9 -4.22 -11.62 -6.69
N SER A 10 -5.53 -11.57 -6.46
CA SER A 10 -6.56 -12.06 -7.40
C SER A 10 -6.45 -11.38 -8.79
N ARG A 11 -6.57 -12.14 -9.87
CA ARG A 11 -6.52 -11.59 -11.24
C ARG A 11 -7.86 -10.99 -11.69
N ASP A 12 -8.93 -11.39 -11.03
CA ASP A 12 -10.32 -11.11 -11.39
C ASP A 12 -10.71 -9.65 -11.09
N ILE A 13 -9.99 -9.02 -10.17
CA ILE A 13 -10.23 -7.64 -9.75
C ILE A 13 -9.38 -6.69 -10.60
N THR A 14 -10.05 -5.73 -11.20
CA THR A 14 -9.42 -4.69 -12.03
C THR A 14 -8.43 -3.85 -11.22
N LEU A 15 -7.29 -3.51 -11.86
CA LEU A 15 -6.26 -2.62 -11.30
C LEU A 15 -6.81 -1.35 -10.64
N PRO A 16 -7.72 -0.56 -11.26
CA PRO A 16 -8.26 0.65 -10.65
C PRO A 16 -8.97 0.39 -9.32
N THR A 17 -9.67 -0.73 -9.20
CA THR A 17 -10.38 -1.12 -7.97
C THR A 17 -9.40 -1.43 -6.84
N LYS A 18 -8.32 -2.16 -7.15
CA LYS A 18 -7.25 -2.44 -6.19
C LYS A 18 -6.50 -1.19 -5.76
N VAL A 19 -6.22 -0.27 -6.69
CA VAL A 19 -5.62 1.04 -6.36
C VAL A 19 -6.51 1.81 -5.40
N ARG A 20 -7.82 1.85 -5.66
CA ARG A 20 -8.78 2.54 -4.80
C ARG A 20 -8.84 1.90 -3.40
N LEU A 21 -8.74 0.58 -3.30
CA LEU A 21 -8.69 -0.13 -2.02
C LEU A 21 -7.42 0.19 -1.22
N VAL A 22 -6.25 0.15 -1.86
CA VAL A 22 -4.98 0.52 -1.20
C VAL A 22 -5.05 1.96 -0.72
N LYS A 23 -5.49 2.90 -1.56
CA LYS A 23 -5.67 4.29 -1.14
C LYS A 23 -6.71 4.45 -0.02
N ALA A 24 -7.82 3.73 -0.05
CA ALA A 24 -8.87 3.87 0.96
C ALA A 24 -8.52 3.24 2.31
N MET A 25 -7.60 2.27 2.36
CA MET A 25 -7.23 1.60 3.62
C MET A 25 -5.85 2.00 4.14
N VAL A 26 -4.86 2.19 3.27
CA VAL A 26 -3.47 2.48 3.66
C VAL A 26 -3.29 3.97 3.93
N PHE A 27 -3.73 4.86 3.02
CA PHE A 27 -3.54 6.29 3.20
C PHE A 27 -4.20 6.85 4.47
N PRO A 28 -5.43 6.49 4.86
CA PRO A 28 -6.01 7.03 6.10
C PRO A 28 -5.30 6.51 7.36
N VAL A 29 -4.81 5.27 7.37
CA VAL A 29 -4.01 4.75 8.50
C VAL A 29 -2.69 5.50 8.61
N VAL A 30 -2.04 5.76 7.48
CA VAL A 30 -0.81 6.55 7.42
C VAL A 30 -1.05 7.99 7.84
N MET A 31 -2.06 8.65 7.27
CA MET A 31 -2.40 10.06 7.56
C MET A 31 -2.79 10.24 9.03
N TYR A 32 -3.61 9.35 9.58
CA TYR A 32 -3.96 9.37 11.00
C TYR A 32 -2.75 9.18 11.91
N GLY A 33 -1.83 8.27 11.54
CA GLY A 33 -0.55 8.11 12.22
C GLY A 33 0.32 9.36 12.13
N CYS A 34 0.25 10.12 11.04
CA CYS A 34 0.98 11.38 10.87
C CYS A 34 0.40 12.53 11.70
N GLU A 35 -0.91 12.55 11.93
CA GLU A 35 -1.58 13.54 12.78
C GLU A 35 -1.37 13.25 14.27
N SER A 36 -1.34 11.96 14.63
CA SER A 36 -1.20 11.53 16.04
C SER A 36 0.25 11.36 16.49
N TRP A 37 1.22 11.27 15.57
CA TRP A 37 2.64 11.06 15.88
C TRP A 37 3.52 12.07 15.14
N THR A 38 4.57 12.58 15.78
CA THR A 38 5.63 13.30 15.05
C THR A 38 6.30 12.35 14.05
N VAL A 39 5.92 12.46 12.77
CA VAL A 39 6.45 11.64 11.69
C VAL A 39 7.94 11.93 11.54
N LYS A 40 8.76 11.07 12.14
CA LYS A 40 10.21 11.13 11.95
C LYS A 40 10.53 10.77 10.49
N LYS A 41 11.64 11.30 9.97
CA LYS A 41 12.13 11.01 8.60
C LYS A 41 12.23 9.51 8.29
N ALA A 42 12.41 8.67 9.32
CA ALA A 42 12.42 7.22 9.21
C ALA A 42 11.05 6.61 8.90
N GLU A 43 9.96 7.13 9.48
CA GLU A 43 8.60 6.65 9.23
C GLU A 43 8.14 7.00 7.81
N ARG A 44 8.49 8.20 7.34
CA ARG A 44 8.24 8.59 5.94
C ARG A 44 8.91 7.64 4.94
N ARG A 45 10.17 7.26 5.19
CA ARG A 45 10.88 6.26 4.37
C ARG A 45 10.22 4.89 4.39
N ARG A 46 9.67 4.48 5.55
CA ARG A 46 8.91 3.21 5.67
C ARG A 46 7.61 3.25 4.88
N ILE A 47 6.91 4.38 4.91
CA ILE A 47 5.69 4.62 4.13
C ILE A 47 6.02 4.59 2.64
N ASP A 48 7.04 5.31 2.18
CA ASP A 48 7.44 5.34 0.77
C ASP A 48 7.85 3.93 0.29
N ALA A 49 8.60 3.19 1.11
CA ALA A 49 8.98 1.81 0.82
C ALA A 49 7.75 0.86 0.78
N PHE A 50 6.78 1.07 1.66
CA PHE A 50 5.53 0.31 1.70
C PHE A 50 4.68 0.60 0.46
N ASP A 51 4.55 1.86 0.07
CA ASP A 51 3.82 2.27 -1.13
C ASP A 51 4.47 1.62 -2.37
N LEU A 52 5.79 1.74 -2.53
CA LEU A 52 6.53 1.11 -3.62
C LEU A 52 6.39 -0.42 -3.64
N TRP A 53 6.39 -1.07 -2.47
CA TRP A 53 6.16 -2.50 -2.35
C TRP A 53 4.74 -2.88 -2.81
N CYS A 54 3.71 -2.14 -2.37
CA CYS A 54 2.33 -2.33 -2.80
C CYS A 54 2.17 -2.16 -4.31
N TRP A 55 2.76 -1.11 -4.90
CA TRP A 55 2.73 -0.87 -6.34
C TRP A 55 3.43 -1.97 -7.13
N ARG A 56 4.61 -2.42 -6.69
CA ARG A 56 5.31 -3.56 -7.31
C ARG A 56 4.48 -4.83 -7.25
N ARG A 57 3.88 -5.15 -6.10
CA ARG A 57 3.03 -6.33 -5.90
C ARG A 57 1.80 -6.28 -6.81
N LEU A 58 1.18 -5.10 -6.92
CA LEU A 58 -0.01 -4.86 -7.74
C LEU A 58 0.29 -4.98 -9.23
N LEU A 59 1.37 -4.35 -9.68
CA LEU A 59 1.81 -4.33 -11.09
C LEU A 59 2.61 -5.59 -11.48
N ARG A 60 2.88 -6.48 -10.52
CA ARG A 60 3.68 -7.71 -10.70
C ARG A 60 5.07 -7.44 -11.30
N VAL A 61 5.66 -6.30 -10.95
CA VAL A 61 6.99 -5.91 -11.43
C VAL A 61 8.03 -6.80 -10.71
N PRO A 62 8.84 -7.58 -11.42
CA PRO A 62 9.89 -8.36 -10.80
C PRO A 62 10.93 -7.45 -10.14
N TRP A 63 11.57 -7.93 -9.07
CA TRP A 63 12.80 -7.31 -8.58
C TRP A 63 13.90 -7.64 -9.57
N THR A 64 14.05 -6.79 -10.59
CA THR A 64 15.31 -6.74 -11.35
C THR A 64 16.35 -6.12 -10.43
N ALA A 65 17.37 -6.93 -10.10
CA ALA A 65 18.58 -6.50 -9.42
C ALA A 65 19.35 -5.49 -10.26
#